data_AF-A0A316B7P5-F1
#
_entry.id   AF-A0A316B7P5-F1
#
_cell.length_a   1.000
_cell.length_b   1.000
_cell.length_c   1.000
_cell.angle_alpha   90.00
_cell.angle_beta   90.00
_cell.angle_gamma   90.00
#
_symmetry.space_group_name_H-M   'P 1'
#
loop_
_entity.id
_entity.type
_entity.pdbx_description
1 polymer ?
#
loop_
_entity_poly.entity_id
_entity_poly.type
_entity_poly.pdbx_seq_one_letter_code
_entity_poly.pdbx_strand_id
1 'polypeptide(L)'
;MREKWSSRSAFILAAIGSAVGLGNAWRFPGLAAKYGGGAFLFVYLIAMLVVGIPLLMMEISIARYTRQGAPGSMRALNKKTEGIGWIAVSNGIGISIYYAAVFAWVIMMFCLSYKFKNMTGDTEAASGLWAATIKTTGTTSGFTTISWPVVGCLIASWALCYICIRNGTTTVGKVVKYTVSLPVICLLIMAVRGIMMPGAMAGLAKLFIPDWSALADSNLWVDAIGQVFYSLSTSMAIMFAYGSFLDKDSNIVIDTIIISFSDMFISILAGVVMFTTMAGTGMLDSMSASGIATAFIIYPQAIVKISGNSIFNMIFAFIFYFCLITLAIDSLFSIIEGISTAISDKFKLSKKKTTLIICFIEGVISLIYVTGAGLAILDIVDYFINSYTLIITGILEMIAAGWFFKTTKILEELNRNTNKFKMPKWWFIPSIKVISPVVLIGLFIWNLYNLIKGGGIYGAADGYSLKANIIFGWCVVILILCSGFIVKAIVKAKSANGFVEDDRTWDDMKDA
;
A
#
# COMPACT_ATOMS: atom_id res chain seq x y z
N MET A 1 -17.05 -7.38 -24.02
CA MET A 1 -17.34 -6.16 -23.23
C MET A 1 -16.41 -6.14 -22.03
N ARG A 2 -15.85 -4.98 -21.67
CA ARG A 2 -15.03 -4.82 -20.46
C ARG A 2 -15.90 -4.97 -19.21
N GLU A 3 -15.34 -5.54 -18.15
CA GLU A 3 -16.00 -5.64 -16.86
C GLU A 3 -16.42 -4.26 -16.32
N LYS A 4 -17.43 -4.26 -15.45
CA LYS A 4 -17.95 -3.08 -14.78
C LYS A 4 -18.20 -3.41 -13.32
N TRP A 5 -18.07 -2.42 -12.46
CA TRP A 5 -18.49 -2.55 -11.07
C TRP A 5 -19.99 -2.85 -10.98
N SER A 6 -20.38 -3.73 -10.06
CA SER A 6 -21.78 -4.08 -9.85
C SER A 6 -22.60 -2.92 -9.27
N SER A 7 -21.93 -1.95 -8.64
CA SER A 7 -22.54 -0.74 -8.07
C SER A 7 -21.45 0.29 -7.74
N ARG A 8 -21.83 1.57 -7.61
CA ARG A 8 -20.94 2.64 -7.12
C ARG A 8 -20.33 2.31 -5.74
N SER A 9 -21.10 1.73 -4.83
CA SER A 9 -20.60 1.36 -3.50
C SER A 9 -19.59 0.22 -3.55
N ALA A 10 -19.73 -0.74 -4.47
CA ALA A 10 -18.73 -1.79 -4.67
C ALA A 10 -17.38 -1.21 -5.11
N PHE A 11 -17.38 -0.21 -6.00
CA PHE A 11 -16.17 0.52 -6.38
C PHE A 11 -15.56 1.27 -5.20
N ILE A 12 -16.35 2.10 -4.50
CA ILE A 12 -15.85 2.91 -3.38
C ILE A 12 -15.25 2.02 -2.30
N LEU A 13 -15.95 0.93 -1.92
CA LEU A 13 -15.43 -0.01 -0.93
C LEU A 13 -14.16 -0.72 -1.42
N ALA A 14 -14.09 -1.15 -2.69
CA ALA A 14 -12.87 -1.73 -3.23
C ALA A 14 -11.69 -0.75 -3.19
N ALA A 15 -11.91 0.50 -3.58
CA ALA A 15 -10.88 1.54 -3.53
C ALA A 15 -10.48 1.88 -2.08
N ILE A 16 -11.42 1.95 -1.15
CA ILE A 16 -11.15 2.08 0.29
C ILE A 16 -10.32 0.89 0.79
N GLY A 17 -10.69 -0.36 0.47
CA GLY A 17 -9.93 -1.55 0.88
C GLY A 17 -8.52 -1.61 0.26
N SER A 18 -8.34 -1.08 -0.95
CA SER A 18 -7.00 -0.95 -1.52
C SER A 18 -6.15 0.09 -0.79
N ALA A 19 -6.76 1.23 -0.40
CA ALA A 19 -6.06 2.30 0.28
C ALA A 19 -5.77 1.95 1.75
N VAL A 20 -6.76 1.37 2.43
CA VAL A 20 -6.65 0.99 3.83
C VAL A 20 -6.00 -0.38 3.93
N GLY A 21 -4.70 -0.38 4.21
CA GLY A 21 -3.92 -1.59 4.38
C GLY A 21 -3.29 -1.71 5.76
N LEU A 22 -2.31 -2.59 5.84
CA LEU A 22 -1.54 -2.80 7.08
C LEU A 22 -0.79 -1.52 7.53
N GLY A 23 -0.40 -0.66 6.58
CA GLY A 23 0.25 0.62 6.87
C GLY A 23 -0.59 1.54 7.77
N ASN A 24 -1.91 1.54 7.61
CA ASN A 24 -2.83 2.32 8.46
C ASN A 24 -2.82 1.81 9.90
N ALA A 25 -2.66 0.50 10.11
CA ALA A 25 -2.72 -0.13 11.43
C ALA A 25 -1.40 -0.09 12.20
N TRP A 26 -0.26 -0.12 11.51
CA TRP A 26 1.05 -0.27 12.16
C TRP A 26 2.10 0.78 11.82
N ARG A 27 1.98 1.47 10.67
CA ARG A 27 2.99 2.43 10.20
C ARG A 27 2.56 3.82 10.58
N PHE A 28 1.34 4.20 10.19
CA PHE A 28 0.77 5.51 10.48
C PHE A 28 0.79 5.84 11.99
N PRO A 29 0.34 4.96 12.91
CA PRO A 29 0.38 5.25 14.34
C PRO A 29 1.81 5.41 14.88
N GLY A 30 2.76 4.59 14.40
CA GLY A 30 4.17 4.69 14.77
C GLY A 30 4.82 6.00 14.27
N LEU A 31 4.49 6.43 13.04
CA LEU A 31 4.95 7.72 12.50
C LEU A 31 4.35 8.89 13.28
N ALA A 32 3.06 8.84 13.62
CA ALA A 32 2.44 9.85 14.47
C ALA A 32 3.12 9.91 15.85
N ALA A 33 3.48 8.76 16.44
CA ALA A 33 4.16 8.70 17.72
C ALA A 33 5.60 9.26 17.65
N LYS A 34 6.29 9.03 16.54
CA LYS A 34 7.64 9.52 16.28
C LYS A 34 7.68 11.03 16.04
N TYR A 35 6.69 11.59 15.35
CA TYR A 35 6.71 12.95 14.83
C TYR A 35 5.67 13.87 15.48
N GLY A 36 5.62 13.88 16.82
CA GLY A 36 4.88 14.91 17.57
C GLY A 36 3.36 14.82 17.46
N GLY A 37 2.80 13.63 17.19
CA GLY A 37 1.38 13.34 17.21
C GLY A 37 0.59 14.22 16.24
N GLY A 38 -0.10 15.22 16.79
CA GLY A 38 -0.93 16.16 16.02
C GLY A 38 -0.16 16.91 14.94
N ALA A 39 1.14 17.13 15.11
CA ALA A 39 1.99 17.77 14.09
C ALA A 39 2.12 16.89 12.84
N PHE A 40 2.35 15.58 13.01
CA PHE A 40 2.33 14.62 11.92
C PHE A 40 0.96 14.58 11.22
N LEU A 41 -0.14 14.53 11.98
CA LEU A 41 -1.51 14.54 11.42
C LEU A 41 -1.77 15.78 10.55
N PHE A 42 -1.30 16.94 10.98
CA PHE A 42 -1.40 18.19 10.24
C PHE A 42 -0.65 18.12 8.89
N VAL A 43 0.60 17.67 8.90
CA VAL A 43 1.39 17.55 7.67
C VAL A 43 0.84 16.46 6.75
N TYR A 44 0.40 15.33 7.30
CA TYR A 44 -0.27 14.26 6.56
C TYR A 44 -1.51 14.78 5.82
N LEU A 45 -2.37 15.56 6.51
CA LEU A 45 -3.56 16.16 5.89
C LEU A 45 -3.20 17.11 4.75
N ILE A 46 -2.19 17.96 4.91
CA ILE A 46 -1.72 18.86 3.85
C ILE A 46 -1.21 18.04 2.65
N ALA A 47 -0.35 17.05 2.89
CA ALA A 47 0.19 16.20 1.82
C ALA A 47 -0.93 15.44 1.09
N MET A 48 -1.94 14.95 1.81
CA MET A 48 -3.11 14.29 1.22
C MET A 48 -3.91 15.25 0.33
N LEU A 49 -4.18 16.48 0.80
CA LEU A 49 -4.94 17.48 0.05
C LEU A 49 -4.17 18.04 -1.16
N VAL A 50 -2.86 18.20 -1.06
CA VAL A 50 -2.06 18.88 -2.09
C VAL A 50 -1.53 17.91 -3.14
N VAL A 51 -1.24 16.67 -2.73
CA VAL A 51 -0.55 15.69 -3.57
C VAL A 51 -1.38 14.42 -3.77
N GLY A 52 -1.82 13.80 -2.68
CA GLY A 52 -2.50 12.50 -2.71
C GLY A 52 -3.81 12.50 -3.50
N ILE A 53 -4.78 13.34 -3.10
CA ILE A 53 -6.09 13.42 -3.74
C ILE A 53 -5.98 13.83 -5.22
N PRO A 54 -5.19 14.85 -5.62
CA PRO A 54 -4.98 15.16 -7.03
C PRO A 54 -4.47 13.97 -7.84
N LEU A 55 -3.48 13.23 -7.32
CA LEU A 55 -2.93 12.06 -8.01
C LEU A 55 -3.98 10.96 -8.17
N LEU A 56 -4.71 10.64 -7.10
CA LEU A 56 -5.80 9.67 -7.11
C LEU A 56 -6.89 10.06 -8.13
N MET A 57 -7.32 11.32 -8.14
CA MET A 57 -8.28 11.86 -9.09
C MET A 57 -7.77 11.75 -10.53
N MET A 58 -6.48 12.01 -10.76
CA MET A 58 -5.85 11.94 -12.08
C MET A 58 -5.87 10.49 -12.61
N GLU A 59 -5.36 9.51 -11.85
CA GLU A 59 -5.29 8.11 -12.28
C GLU A 59 -6.68 7.56 -12.62
N ILE A 60 -7.66 7.77 -11.74
CA ILE A 60 -9.04 7.28 -11.92
C ILE A 60 -9.71 7.97 -13.12
N SER A 61 -9.52 9.29 -13.29
CA SER A 61 -10.13 10.03 -14.41
C SER A 61 -9.58 9.61 -15.75
N ILE A 62 -8.25 9.44 -15.85
CA ILE A 62 -7.62 8.95 -17.07
C ILE A 62 -8.16 7.57 -17.41
N ALA A 63 -8.16 6.65 -16.44
CA ALA A 63 -8.58 5.28 -16.70
C ALA A 63 -10.07 5.12 -16.98
N ARG A 64 -10.93 5.90 -16.33
CA ARG A 64 -12.37 5.89 -16.63
C ARG A 64 -12.63 6.28 -18.08
N TYR A 65 -11.94 7.31 -18.56
CA TYR A 65 -12.08 7.79 -19.93
C TYR A 65 -11.51 6.80 -20.95
N THR A 66 -10.29 6.29 -20.73
CA THR A 66 -9.60 5.41 -21.69
C THR A 66 -10.14 3.98 -21.66
N ARG A 67 -10.77 3.57 -20.55
CA ARG A 67 -11.23 2.20 -20.30
C ARG A 67 -10.08 1.20 -20.46
N GLN A 68 -8.90 1.52 -19.93
CA GLN A 68 -7.68 0.72 -20.00
C GLN A 68 -6.90 0.71 -18.68
N GLY A 69 -6.15 -0.36 -18.40
CA GLY A 69 -5.17 -0.39 -17.31
C GLY A 69 -4.03 0.62 -17.50
N ALA A 70 -3.12 0.70 -16.52
CA ALA A 70 -2.12 1.78 -16.45
C ALA A 70 -1.30 1.99 -17.75
N PRO A 71 -0.72 0.95 -18.41
CA PRO A 71 0.05 1.17 -19.64
C PRO A 71 -0.77 1.78 -20.78
N GLY A 72 -1.99 1.28 -21.00
CA GLY A 72 -2.88 1.81 -22.04
C GLY A 72 -3.34 3.22 -21.73
N SER A 73 -3.72 3.48 -20.47
CA SER A 73 -4.07 4.80 -19.98
C SER A 73 -2.95 5.82 -20.20
N MET A 74 -1.70 5.47 -19.88
CA MET A 74 -0.55 6.34 -20.12
C MET A 74 -0.23 6.50 -21.61
N ARG A 75 -0.39 5.45 -22.42
CA ARG A 75 -0.23 5.51 -23.88
C ARG A 75 -1.25 6.44 -24.54
N ALA A 76 -2.49 6.47 -24.04
CA ALA A 76 -3.56 7.30 -24.57
C ALA A 76 -3.26 8.80 -24.41
N LEU A 77 -2.55 9.20 -23.34
CA LEU A 77 -2.07 10.57 -23.18
C LEU A 77 -1.00 10.93 -24.22
N ASN A 78 -0.01 10.05 -24.38
CA ASN A 78 1.06 10.15 -25.37
C ASN A 78 1.65 8.76 -25.61
N LYS A 79 1.86 8.36 -26.88
CA LYS A 79 2.39 7.03 -27.20
C LYS A 79 3.74 6.74 -26.53
N LYS A 80 4.55 7.77 -26.26
CA LYS A 80 5.85 7.64 -25.60
C LYS A 80 5.76 7.39 -24.09
N THR A 81 4.61 7.68 -23.46
CA THR A 81 4.44 7.55 -22.01
C THR A 81 3.93 6.19 -21.56
N GLU A 82 3.68 5.24 -22.48
CA GLU A 82 3.26 3.87 -22.13
C GLU A 82 4.19 3.20 -21.10
N GLY A 83 5.51 3.40 -21.24
CA GLY A 83 6.51 2.82 -20.34
C GLY A 83 6.26 3.16 -18.88
N ILE A 84 5.72 4.34 -18.58
CA ILE A 84 5.42 4.79 -17.22
C ILE A 84 4.39 3.87 -16.55
N GLY A 85 3.35 3.48 -17.30
CA GLY A 85 2.34 2.54 -16.79
C GLY A 85 2.91 1.13 -16.54
N TRP A 86 3.94 0.71 -17.30
CA TRP A 86 4.64 -0.54 -17.01
C TRP A 86 5.54 -0.45 -15.77
N ILE A 87 6.13 0.70 -15.49
CA ILE A 87 6.87 0.93 -14.23
C ILE A 87 5.89 0.82 -13.05
N ALA A 88 4.69 1.43 -13.14
CA ALA A 88 3.64 1.30 -12.13
C ALA A 88 3.21 -0.16 -11.91
N VAL A 89 3.05 -0.94 -12.99
CA VAL A 89 2.74 -2.39 -12.90
C VAL A 89 3.89 -3.16 -12.25
N SER A 90 5.14 -2.86 -12.58
CA SER A 90 6.31 -3.53 -12.00
C SER A 90 6.52 -3.17 -10.53
N ASN A 91 6.19 -1.94 -10.10
CA ASN A 91 6.07 -1.61 -8.68
C ASN A 91 5.06 -2.53 -8.00
N GLY A 92 3.86 -2.68 -8.58
CA GLY A 92 2.85 -3.61 -8.10
C GLY A 92 3.38 -5.04 -7.92
N ILE A 93 4.06 -5.58 -8.93
CA ILE A 93 4.66 -6.94 -8.88
C ILE A 93 5.69 -7.04 -7.75
N GLY A 94 6.59 -6.06 -7.62
CA GLY A 94 7.59 -6.08 -6.55
C GLY A 94 6.95 -6.07 -5.15
N ILE A 95 5.90 -5.27 -4.98
CA ILE A 95 5.18 -5.10 -3.72
C ILE A 95 4.37 -6.35 -3.37
N SER A 96 3.58 -6.90 -4.29
CA SER A 96 2.74 -8.07 -4.02
C SER A 96 3.53 -9.29 -3.55
N ILE A 97 4.74 -9.50 -4.10
CA ILE A 97 5.59 -10.65 -3.74
C ILE A 97 6.00 -10.57 -2.25
N TYR A 98 6.51 -9.43 -1.78
CA TYR A 98 6.90 -9.33 -0.36
C TYR A 98 5.68 -9.13 0.55
N TYR A 99 4.66 -8.41 0.09
CA TYR A 99 3.45 -8.15 0.87
C TYR A 99 2.68 -9.44 1.17
N ALA A 100 2.68 -10.41 0.25
CA ALA A 100 2.12 -11.73 0.50
C ALA A 100 2.84 -12.49 1.63
N ALA A 101 4.15 -12.31 1.79
CA ALA A 101 4.91 -12.87 2.91
C ALA A 101 4.54 -12.21 4.24
N VAL A 102 4.37 -10.88 4.24
CA VAL A 102 3.88 -10.14 5.40
C VAL A 102 2.47 -10.61 5.78
N PHE A 103 1.58 -10.79 4.79
CA PHE A 103 0.24 -11.32 5.02
C PHE A 103 0.30 -12.75 5.61
N ALA A 104 1.21 -13.59 5.14
CA ALA A 104 1.45 -14.92 5.70
C ALA A 104 1.89 -14.85 7.17
N TRP A 105 2.72 -13.88 7.56
CA TRP A 105 3.10 -13.69 8.96
C TRP A 105 1.92 -13.25 9.83
N VAL A 106 1.01 -12.42 9.30
CA VAL A 106 -0.21 -12.05 10.02
C VAL A 106 -1.12 -13.27 10.22
N ILE A 107 -1.35 -14.08 9.17
CA ILE A 107 -2.12 -15.34 9.27
C ILE A 107 -1.48 -16.27 10.31
N MET A 108 -0.16 -16.39 10.27
CA MET A 108 0.60 -17.19 11.23
C MET A 108 0.37 -16.70 12.67
N MET A 109 0.45 -15.40 12.93
CA MET A 109 0.22 -14.84 14.26
C MET A 109 -1.22 -14.96 14.73
N PHE A 110 -2.19 -14.88 13.82
CA PHE A 110 -3.57 -15.23 14.13
C PHE A 110 -3.68 -16.68 14.59
N CYS A 111 -3.07 -17.62 13.87
CA CYS A 111 -3.02 -19.04 14.27
C CYS A 111 -2.27 -19.26 15.59
N LEU A 112 -1.29 -18.43 15.92
CA LEU A 112 -0.53 -18.50 17.18
C LEU A 112 -1.16 -17.73 18.33
N SER A 113 -2.29 -17.04 18.12
CA SER A 113 -2.92 -16.18 19.13
C SER A 113 -3.31 -16.94 20.40
N TYR A 114 -3.58 -18.25 20.32
CA TYR A 114 -3.82 -19.09 21.49
C TYR A 114 -2.64 -19.12 22.49
N LYS A 115 -1.40 -18.92 22.02
CA LYS A 115 -0.21 -18.92 22.88
C LYS A 115 -0.16 -17.75 23.85
N PHE A 116 -0.80 -16.62 23.52
CA PHE A 116 -0.86 -15.44 24.38
C PHE A 116 -1.52 -15.70 25.73
N LYS A 117 -2.37 -16.74 25.82
CA LYS A 117 -2.94 -17.22 27.08
C LYS A 117 -1.83 -17.55 28.10
N ASN A 118 -0.76 -18.20 27.66
CA ASN A 118 0.31 -18.67 28.55
C ASN A 118 1.45 -17.65 28.70
N MET A 119 1.36 -16.47 28.07
CA MET A 119 2.39 -15.43 28.08
C MET A 119 1.95 -14.17 28.85
N THR A 120 0.84 -14.22 29.59
CA THR A 120 0.31 -13.04 30.30
C THR A 120 1.35 -12.50 31.30
N GLY A 121 1.72 -11.23 31.14
CA GLY A 121 2.80 -10.57 31.88
C GLY A 121 4.21 -10.80 31.31
N ASP A 122 4.43 -11.80 30.46
CA ASP A 122 5.74 -12.13 29.87
C ASP A 122 5.93 -11.44 28.52
N THR A 123 6.47 -10.22 28.58
CA THR A 123 6.72 -9.41 27.38
C THR A 123 7.82 -9.97 26.51
N GLU A 124 8.83 -10.63 27.08
CA GLU A 124 9.98 -11.14 26.34
C GLU A 124 9.55 -12.29 25.43
N ALA A 125 8.83 -13.27 25.99
CA ALA A 125 8.26 -14.38 25.23
C ALA A 125 7.29 -13.89 24.14
N ALA A 126 6.49 -12.86 24.44
CA ALA A 126 5.55 -12.29 23.47
C ALA A 126 6.26 -11.61 22.29
N SER A 127 7.29 -10.78 22.55
CA SER A 127 8.08 -10.14 21.48
C SER A 127 8.90 -11.13 20.65
N GLY A 128 9.40 -12.20 21.26
CA GLY A 128 10.22 -13.20 20.59
C GLY A 128 9.43 -14.18 19.72
N LEU A 129 8.12 -14.33 19.95
CA LEU A 129 7.28 -15.35 19.32
C LEU A 129 7.34 -15.31 17.79
N TRP A 130 7.18 -14.12 17.19
CA TRP A 130 7.19 -13.97 15.74
C TRP A 130 8.59 -14.27 15.16
N ALA A 131 9.63 -13.60 15.66
CA ALA A 131 11.00 -13.75 15.18
C ALA A 131 11.48 -15.20 15.26
N ALA A 132 11.18 -15.89 16.37
CA ALA A 132 11.49 -17.31 16.55
C ALA A 132 10.72 -18.21 15.57
N THR A 133 9.45 -17.90 15.28
CA THR A 133 8.64 -18.72 14.38
C THR A 133 9.06 -18.55 12.92
N ILE A 134 9.40 -17.33 12.48
CA ILE A 134 9.92 -17.10 11.13
C ILE A 134 11.38 -17.54 10.97
N LYS A 135 12.07 -17.86 12.09
CA LYS A 135 13.48 -18.28 12.13
C LYS A 135 14.43 -17.26 11.49
N THR A 136 14.15 -15.97 11.69
CA THR A 136 14.97 -14.91 11.10
C THR A 136 16.38 -14.92 11.68
N THR A 137 17.37 -14.68 10.84
CA THR A 137 18.77 -14.47 11.25
C THR A 137 19.09 -12.99 11.49
N GLY A 138 18.12 -12.09 11.29
CA GLY A 138 18.30 -10.63 11.32
C GLY A 138 19.11 -10.07 10.14
N THR A 139 19.70 -10.92 9.30
CA THR A 139 20.59 -10.53 8.20
C THR A 139 20.17 -11.24 6.92
N THR A 140 20.83 -10.95 5.80
CA THR A 140 20.59 -11.67 4.52
C THR A 140 21.25 -13.05 4.48
N SER A 141 21.41 -13.71 5.63
CA SER A 141 21.96 -15.06 5.76
C SER A 141 20.87 -16.06 6.15
N GLY A 142 21.07 -17.35 5.89
CA GLY A 142 20.09 -18.38 6.26
C GLY A 142 19.05 -18.70 5.19
N PHE A 143 19.41 -18.62 3.90
CA PHE A 143 18.58 -19.07 2.78
C PHE A 143 18.15 -20.56 2.89
N THR A 144 18.92 -21.38 3.59
CA THR A 144 18.61 -22.80 3.84
C THR A 144 17.73 -23.03 5.07
N THR A 145 17.57 -22.03 5.93
CA THR A 145 16.74 -22.10 7.13
C THR A 145 15.29 -21.82 6.77
N ILE A 146 14.48 -22.86 6.56
CA ILE A 146 13.08 -22.70 6.14
C ILE A 146 12.13 -22.69 7.35
N SER A 147 11.20 -21.73 7.37
CA SER A 147 10.05 -21.73 8.27
C SER A 147 8.83 -22.37 7.61
N TRP A 148 8.61 -23.65 7.90
CA TRP A 148 7.46 -24.42 7.40
C TRP A 148 6.09 -23.82 7.78
N PRO A 149 5.88 -23.27 8.99
CA PRO A 149 4.65 -22.55 9.31
C PRO A 149 4.38 -21.38 8.34
N VAL A 150 5.42 -20.62 7.99
CA VAL A 150 5.31 -19.51 7.04
C VAL A 150 5.00 -20.02 5.62
N VAL A 151 5.60 -21.14 5.18
CA VAL A 151 5.26 -21.78 3.89
C VAL A 151 3.77 -22.09 3.79
N GLY A 152 3.18 -22.71 4.82
CA GLY A 152 1.75 -23.01 4.85
C GLY A 152 0.88 -21.74 4.79
N CYS A 153 1.24 -20.72 5.56
CA CYS A 153 0.51 -19.43 5.57
C CYS A 153 0.68 -18.65 4.27
N LEU A 154 1.81 -18.78 3.57
CA LEU A 154 2.06 -18.15 2.28
C LEU A 154 1.20 -18.79 1.18
N ILE A 155 1.10 -20.13 1.18
CA ILE A 155 0.18 -20.84 0.29
C ILE A 155 -1.27 -20.39 0.56
N ALA A 156 -1.66 -20.28 1.83
CA ALA A 156 -2.97 -19.76 2.21
C ALA A 156 -3.19 -18.31 1.73
N SER A 157 -2.18 -17.45 1.86
CA SER A 157 -2.24 -16.04 1.42
C SER A 157 -2.54 -15.92 -0.07
N TRP A 158 -1.81 -16.66 -0.92
CA TRP A 158 -2.02 -16.65 -2.37
C TRP A 158 -3.34 -17.32 -2.78
N ALA A 159 -3.74 -18.40 -2.10
CA ALA A 159 -5.02 -19.05 -2.33
C ALA A 159 -6.19 -18.12 -2.01
N LEU A 160 -6.16 -17.45 -0.84
CA LEU A 160 -7.16 -16.47 -0.43
C LEU A 160 -7.20 -15.29 -1.40
N CYS A 161 -6.04 -14.75 -1.80
CA CYS A 161 -5.95 -13.70 -2.80
C CYS A 161 -6.68 -14.12 -4.09
N TYR A 162 -6.31 -15.26 -4.70
CA TYR A 162 -6.94 -15.72 -5.93
C TYR A 162 -8.45 -15.92 -5.79
N ILE A 163 -8.92 -16.51 -4.68
CA ILE A 163 -10.35 -16.73 -4.43
C ILE A 163 -11.11 -15.39 -4.43
N CYS A 164 -10.54 -14.32 -3.91
CA CYS A 164 -11.17 -12.99 -3.83
C CYS A 164 -11.29 -12.28 -5.20
N ILE A 165 -10.41 -12.58 -6.16
CA ILE A 165 -10.38 -11.91 -7.49
C ILE A 165 -10.66 -12.82 -8.69
N ARG A 166 -10.95 -14.11 -8.48
CA ARG A 166 -11.09 -15.11 -9.57
C ARG A 166 -12.12 -14.77 -10.66
N ASN A 167 -13.11 -13.92 -10.36
CA ASN A 167 -14.10 -13.43 -11.33
C ASN A 167 -14.11 -11.89 -11.40
N GLY A 168 -12.93 -11.28 -11.20
CA GLY A 168 -12.71 -9.84 -11.27
C GLY A 168 -13.63 -9.04 -10.35
N THR A 169 -14.13 -7.93 -10.88
CA THR A 169 -14.95 -6.93 -10.17
C THR A 169 -16.20 -7.52 -9.49
N THR A 170 -16.73 -8.62 -10.01
CA THR A 170 -17.93 -9.28 -9.44
C THR A 170 -17.65 -9.97 -8.12
N THR A 171 -16.52 -10.68 -7.99
CA THR A 171 -16.15 -11.31 -6.72
C THR A 171 -15.63 -10.25 -5.75
N VAL A 172 -14.77 -9.34 -6.23
CA VAL A 172 -14.23 -8.24 -5.41
C VAL A 172 -15.37 -7.46 -4.76
N GLY A 173 -16.37 -7.00 -5.54
CA GLY A 173 -17.50 -6.25 -5.01
C GLY A 173 -18.38 -6.99 -3.99
N LYS A 174 -18.28 -8.33 -3.89
CA LYS A 174 -18.95 -9.12 -2.85
C LYS A 174 -18.09 -9.25 -1.60
N VAL A 175 -16.79 -9.47 -1.77
CA VAL A 175 -15.82 -9.67 -0.68
C VAL A 175 -15.58 -8.37 0.09
N VAL A 176 -15.37 -7.25 -0.60
CA VAL A 176 -15.04 -5.93 -0.01
C VAL A 176 -16.06 -5.42 0.99
N LYS A 177 -17.34 -5.83 0.86
CA LYS A 177 -18.39 -5.48 1.83
C LYS A 177 -18.06 -5.98 3.22
N TYR A 178 -17.45 -7.15 3.31
CA TYR A 178 -17.05 -7.77 4.57
C TYR A 178 -15.64 -7.36 4.95
N THR A 179 -14.68 -7.45 4.03
CA THR A 179 -13.26 -7.23 4.34
C THR A 179 -12.93 -5.78 4.67
N VAL A 180 -13.71 -4.79 4.20
CA VAL A 180 -13.56 -3.38 4.61
C VAL A 180 -14.32 -3.07 5.90
N SER A 181 -15.47 -3.69 6.13
CA SER A 181 -16.31 -3.39 7.31
C SER A 181 -15.80 -4.06 8.58
N LEU A 182 -15.31 -5.31 8.48
CA LEU A 182 -14.78 -6.08 9.61
C LEU A 182 -13.59 -5.43 10.35
N PRO A 183 -12.56 -4.86 9.68
CA PRO A 183 -11.46 -4.22 10.38
C PRO A 183 -11.93 -2.98 11.12
N VAL A 184 -12.88 -2.21 10.58
CA VAL A 184 -13.48 -1.06 11.29
C VAL A 184 -14.18 -1.53 12.57
N ILE A 185 -14.94 -2.62 12.51
CA ILE A 185 -15.59 -3.21 13.71
C ILE A 185 -14.52 -3.63 14.74
N CYS A 186 -13.47 -4.33 14.31
CA CYS A 186 -12.39 -4.76 15.20
C CYS A 186 -11.68 -3.56 15.84
N LEU A 187 -11.35 -2.54 15.05
CA LEU A 187 -10.73 -1.31 15.53
C LEU A 187 -11.62 -0.57 16.52
N LEU A 188 -12.94 -0.51 16.30
CA LEU A 188 -13.88 0.10 17.25
C LEU A 188 -13.93 -0.66 18.58
N ILE A 189 -13.98 -1.99 18.55
CA ILE A 189 -13.93 -2.81 19.77
C ILE A 189 -12.63 -2.56 20.55
N MET A 190 -11.49 -2.56 19.85
CA MET A 190 -10.19 -2.30 20.46
C MET A 190 -10.07 -0.86 20.97
N ALA A 191 -10.64 0.12 20.26
CA ALA A 191 -10.61 1.53 20.65
C ALA A 191 -11.44 1.77 21.91
N VAL A 192 -12.65 1.20 22.00
CA VAL A 192 -13.46 1.24 23.22
C VAL A 192 -12.70 0.63 24.39
N ARG A 193 -12.08 -0.54 24.20
CA ARG A 193 -11.25 -1.15 25.24
C ARG A 193 -10.09 -0.24 25.65
N GLY A 194 -9.34 0.30 24.69
CA GLY A 194 -8.20 1.16 24.95
C GLY A 194 -8.59 2.44 25.71
N ILE A 195 -9.70 3.08 25.34
CA ILE A 195 -10.22 4.28 26.02
C ILE A 195 -10.61 3.99 27.49
N MET A 196 -11.04 2.76 27.79
CA MET A 196 -11.36 2.33 29.16
C MET A 196 -10.11 2.00 30.00
N MET A 197 -8.91 1.97 29.42
CA MET A 197 -7.67 1.67 30.15
C MET A 197 -7.16 2.89 30.92
N PRO A 198 -6.45 2.68 32.04
CA PRO A 198 -5.81 3.78 32.77
C PRO A 198 -4.81 4.52 31.87
N GLY A 199 -4.75 5.85 31.98
CA GLY A 199 -3.82 6.64 31.15
C GLY A 199 -4.26 6.84 29.69
N ALA A 200 -5.43 6.34 29.26
CA ALA A 200 -5.93 6.53 27.90
C ALA A 200 -5.94 8.00 27.45
N MET A 201 -6.30 8.93 28.34
CA MET A 201 -6.28 10.36 28.04
C MET A 201 -4.86 10.89 27.74
N ALA A 202 -3.81 10.34 28.37
CA ALA A 202 -2.44 10.70 28.05
C ALA A 202 -2.04 10.16 26.66
N GLY A 203 -2.50 8.95 26.31
CA GLY A 203 -2.36 8.40 24.95
C GLY A 203 -3.05 9.27 23.89
N LEU A 204 -4.31 9.64 24.11
CA LEU A 204 -5.05 10.53 23.22
C LEU A 204 -4.41 11.92 23.11
N ALA A 205 -3.92 12.47 24.22
CA ALA A 205 -3.19 13.72 24.24
C ALA A 205 -1.92 13.63 23.38
N LYS A 206 -1.13 12.56 23.51
CA LYS A 206 0.07 12.34 22.70
C LYS A 206 -0.23 12.18 21.20
N LEU A 207 -1.43 11.70 20.84
CA LEU A 207 -1.85 11.58 19.44
C LEU A 207 -2.36 12.90 18.85
N PHE A 208 -3.18 13.65 19.59
CA PHE A 208 -3.93 14.79 19.04
C PHE A 208 -3.34 16.16 19.38
N ILE A 209 -2.58 16.29 20.47
CA ILE A 209 -1.93 17.56 20.81
C ILE A 209 -0.66 17.68 19.96
N PRO A 210 -0.55 18.69 19.09
CA PRO A 210 0.59 18.85 18.20
C PRO A 210 1.81 19.36 18.95
N ASP A 211 2.95 18.69 18.77
CA ASP A 211 4.27 19.26 19.07
C ASP A 211 4.79 20.00 17.83
N TRP A 212 4.61 21.32 17.81
CA TRP A 212 5.02 22.16 16.69
C TRP A 212 6.53 22.21 16.46
N SER A 213 7.35 21.84 17.46
CA SER A 213 8.80 21.77 17.29
C SER A 213 9.20 20.67 16.30
N ALA A 214 8.38 19.62 16.16
CA ALA A 214 8.60 18.53 15.24
C ALA A 214 8.58 18.97 13.76
N LEU A 215 7.95 20.10 13.43
CA LEU A 215 7.93 20.63 12.06
C LEU A 215 9.32 21.05 11.55
N ALA A 216 10.28 21.28 12.46
CA ALA A 216 11.68 21.55 12.11
C ALA A 216 12.42 20.30 11.59
N ASP A 217 11.93 19.09 11.90
CA ASP A 217 12.50 17.86 11.37
C ASP A 217 12.05 17.64 9.92
N SER A 218 12.99 17.71 8.98
CA SER A 218 12.72 17.46 7.56
C SER A 218 12.22 16.03 7.30
N ASN A 219 12.58 15.06 8.16
CA ASN A 219 12.12 13.68 8.02
C ASN A 219 10.62 13.51 8.33
N LEU A 220 10.03 14.40 9.14
CA LEU A 220 8.57 14.41 9.36
C LEU A 220 7.84 14.59 8.04
N TRP A 221 8.24 15.60 7.26
CA TRP A 221 7.62 15.91 5.97
C TRP A 221 7.78 14.76 4.99
N VAL A 222 8.99 14.21 4.93
CA VAL A 222 9.35 13.08 4.07
C VAL A 222 8.47 11.87 4.38
N ASP A 223 8.38 11.49 5.65
CA ASP A 223 7.62 10.32 6.07
C ASP A 223 6.11 10.55 5.96
N ALA A 224 5.61 11.76 6.23
CA ALA A 224 4.19 12.09 6.07
C ALA A 224 3.76 12.07 4.59
N ILE A 225 4.55 12.66 3.69
CA ILE A 225 4.29 12.62 2.25
C ILE A 225 4.39 11.18 1.74
N GLY A 226 5.46 10.45 2.10
CA GLY A 226 5.62 9.05 1.74
C GLY A 226 4.46 8.18 2.22
N GLN A 227 3.96 8.44 3.44
CA GLN A 227 2.79 7.75 3.99
C GLN A 227 1.54 8.00 3.15
N VAL A 228 1.28 9.21 2.65
CA VAL A 228 0.11 9.50 1.79
C VAL A 228 0.14 8.67 0.51
N PHE A 229 1.31 8.56 -0.15
CA PHE A 229 1.47 7.78 -1.38
C PHE A 229 1.24 6.30 -1.16
N TYR A 230 1.80 5.78 -0.06
CA TYR A 230 1.61 4.39 0.34
C TYR A 230 0.14 4.11 0.70
N SER A 231 -0.50 5.01 1.46
CA SER A 231 -1.88 4.84 1.92
C SER A 231 -2.88 4.93 0.77
N LEU A 232 -2.75 5.88 -0.16
CA LEU A 232 -3.76 6.01 -1.23
C LEU A 232 -3.59 5.02 -2.39
N SER A 233 -2.63 4.09 -2.32
CA SER A 233 -2.39 3.07 -3.36
C SER A 233 -2.15 3.66 -4.77
N THR A 234 -1.59 4.86 -4.84
CA THR A 234 -1.27 5.56 -6.09
C THR A 234 0.07 5.09 -6.67
N SER A 235 0.23 5.17 -7.99
CA SER A 235 1.47 4.79 -8.71
C SER A 235 1.84 3.29 -8.65
N MET A 236 0.85 2.43 -8.40
CA MET A 236 0.94 0.96 -8.42
C MET A 236 -0.02 0.29 -9.42
N ALA A 237 -0.52 1.05 -10.41
CA ALA A 237 -1.51 0.62 -11.42
C ALA A 237 -2.91 0.22 -10.90
N ILE A 238 -3.15 0.20 -9.58
CA ILE A 238 -4.41 -0.19 -8.95
C ILE A 238 -5.54 0.76 -9.36
N MET A 239 -5.35 2.06 -9.16
CA MET A 239 -6.39 3.06 -9.40
C MET A 239 -6.70 3.25 -10.88
N PHE A 240 -5.73 2.99 -11.76
CA PHE A 240 -5.99 2.85 -13.19
C PHE A 240 -6.90 1.65 -13.47
N ALA A 241 -6.62 0.47 -12.91
CA ALA A 241 -7.49 -0.68 -13.11
C ALA A 241 -8.91 -0.42 -12.58
N TYR A 242 -9.06 0.08 -11.36
CA TYR A 242 -10.36 0.35 -10.76
C TYR A 242 -11.15 1.44 -11.49
N GLY A 243 -10.48 2.53 -11.89
CA GLY A 243 -11.08 3.58 -12.70
C GLY A 243 -11.56 3.08 -14.06
N SER A 244 -10.83 2.14 -14.68
CA SER A 244 -11.20 1.57 -15.98
C SER A 244 -12.51 0.76 -15.98
N PHE A 245 -12.99 0.34 -14.81
CA PHE A 245 -14.24 -0.41 -14.65
C PHE A 245 -15.43 0.48 -14.25
N LEU A 246 -15.20 1.79 -14.05
CA LEU A 246 -16.25 2.75 -13.74
C LEU A 246 -17.17 3.02 -14.94
N ASP A 247 -18.41 3.35 -14.63
CA ASP A 247 -19.37 3.87 -15.61
C ASP A 247 -19.11 5.35 -15.91
N LYS A 248 -19.43 5.76 -17.14
CA LYS A 248 -19.28 7.13 -17.63
C LYS A 248 -20.02 8.17 -16.80
N ASP A 249 -21.07 7.78 -16.09
CA ASP A 249 -21.92 8.65 -15.26
C ASP A 249 -21.46 8.75 -13.79
N SER A 250 -20.36 8.06 -13.44
CA SER A 250 -19.84 8.05 -12.07
C SER A 250 -19.28 9.42 -11.66
N ASN A 251 -19.41 9.77 -10.37
CA ASN A 251 -18.94 11.04 -9.83
C ASN A 251 -17.59 10.84 -9.11
N ILE A 252 -16.49 10.89 -9.89
CA ILE A 252 -15.12 10.68 -9.39
C ILE A 252 -14.77 11.67 -8.27
N VAL A 253 -15.23 12.92 -8.37
CA VAL A 253 -14.88 13.95 -7.36
C VAL A 253 -15.34 13.54 -5.98
N ILE A 254 -16.62 13.17 -5.83
CA ILE A 254 -17.15 12.76 -4.53
C ILE A 254 -16.57 11.41 -4.12
N ASP A 255 -16.41 10.48 -5.06
CA ASP A 255 -15.91 9.14 -4.76
C ASP A 255 -14.48 9.18 -4.21
N THR A 256 -13.59 9.95 -4.83
CA THR A 256 -12.19 10.10 -4.39
C THR A 256 -12.07 10.80 -3.04
N ILE A 257 -12.90 11.81 -2.76
CA ILE A 257 -12.96 12.43 -1.43
C ILE A 257 -13.39 11.39 -0.38
N ILE A 258 -14.43 10.60 -0.64
CA ILE A 258 -14.88 9.56 0.29
C ILE A 258 -13.76 8.56 0.55
N ILE A 259 -13.06 8.11 -0.50
CA ILE A 259 -11.95 7.15 -0.40
C ILE A 259 -10.84 7.71 0.49
N SER A 260 -10.32 8.90 0.18
CA SER A 260 -9.18 9.48 0.92
C SER A 260 -9.50 9.83 2.37
N PHE A 261 -10.70 10.37 2.66
CA PHE A 261 -11.07 10.67 4.04
C PHE A 261 -11.42 9.41 4.85
N SER A 262 -11.88 8.35 4.19
CA SER A 262 -12.11 7.05 4.84
C SER A 262 -10.77 6.38 5.20
N ASP A 263 -9.78 6.44 4.31
CA ASP A 263 -8.40 6.03 4.60
C ASP A 263 -7.81 6.77 5.81
N MET A 264 -7.89 8.10 5.81
CA MET A 264 -7.42 8.91 6.94
C MET A 264 -8.18 8.60 8.23
N PHE A 265 -9.50 8.42 8.17
CA PHE A 265 -10.31 8.08 9.33
C PHE A 265 -9.89 6.75 9.95
N ILE A 266 -9.66 5.72 9.14
CA ILE A 266 -9.22 4.41 9.63
C ILE A 266 -7.80 4.48 10.20
N SER A 267 -6.89 5.24 9.58
CA SER A 267 -5.55 5.53 10.11
C SER A 267 -5.60 6.19 11.50
N ILE A 268 -6.45 7.21 11.67
CA ILE A 268 -6.63 7.89 12.96
C ILE A 268 -7.26 6.94 13.99
N LEU A 269 -8.25 6.13 13.59
CA LEU A 269 -8.87 5.15 14.49
C LEU A 269 -7.85 4.10 14.96
N ALA A 270 -7.00 3.59 14.07
CA ALA A 270 -5.89 2.72 14.44
C ALA A 270 -4.86 3.43 15.33
N GLY A 271 -4.62 4.72 15.10
CA GLY A 271 -3.85 5.58 16.00
C GLY A 271 -4.44 5.61 17.40
N VAL A 272 -5.75 5.84 17.52
CA VAL A 272 -6.46 5.82 18.82
C VAL A 272 -6.26 4.47 19.51
N VAL A 273 -6.42 3.34 18.79
CA VAL A 273 -6.18 2.00 19.34
C VAL A 273 -4.75 1.86 19.87
N MET A 274 -3.74 2.21 19.06
CA MET A 274 -2.34 2.07 19.47
C MET A 274 -2.02 2.94 20.68
N PHE A 275 -2.29 4.24 20.62
CA PHE A 275 -1.91 5.19 21.67
C PHE A 275 -2.61 4.92 22.99
N THR A 276 -3.90 4.58 22.97
CA THR A 276 -4.63 4.26 24.21
C THR A 276 -4.21 2.92 24.80
N THR A 277 -3.97 1.90 23.96
CA THR A 277 -3.47 0.59 24.42
C THR A 277 -2.08 0.73 25.05
N MET A 278 -1.17 1.44 24.38
CA MET A 278 0.20 1.61 24.86
C MET A 278 0.26 2.46 26.13
N ALA A 279 -0.58 3.50 26.26
CA ALA A 279 -0.72 4.23 27.52
C ALA A 279 -1.24 3.31 28.63
N GLY A 280 -2.26 2.50 28.34
CA GLY A 280 -2.85 1.53 29.25
C GLY A 280 -1.90 0.46 29.77
N THR A 281 -0.87 0.09 28.99
CA THR A 281 0.13 -0.91 29.36
C THR A 281 1.44 -0.31 29.87
N GLY A 282 1.52 1.02 30.02
CA GLY A 282 2.73 1.73 30.44
C GLY A 282 3.85 1.74 29.40
N MET A 283 3.51 1.58 28.12
CA MET A 283 4.44 1.47 26.99
C MET A 283 4.41 2.69 26.05
N LEU A 284 3.86 3.82 26.50
CA LEU A 284 3.67 5.02 25.69
C LEU A 284 4.98 5.56 25.07
N ASP A 285 6.12 5.33 25.73
CA ASP A 285 7.44 5.77 25.26
C ASP A 285 8.16 4.75 24.37
N SER A 286 7.64 3.52 24.29
CA SER A 286 8.15 2.45 23.42
C SER A 286 7.51 2.44 22.02
N MET A 287 6.76 3.49 21.69
CA MET A 287 5.96 3.60 20.45
C MET A 287 6.71 4.15 19.23
N SER A 288 8.00 4.49 19.36
CA SER A 288 8.77 5.09 18.26
C SER A 288 9.07 4.14 17.10
N ALA A 289 8.88 2.82 17.32
CA ALA A 289 8.94 1.83 16.25
C ALA A 289 7.76 1.99 15.28
N SER A 290 8.01 1.78 13.99
CA SER A 290 7.00 1.83 12.93
C SER A 290 7.12 0.61 12.01
N GLY A 291 6.01 0.19 11.42
CA GLY A 291 5.99 -0.91 10.45
C GLY A 291 5.92 -2.30 11.09
N ILE A 292 6.71 -3.24 10.58
CA ILE A 292 6.69 -4.66 10.96
C ILE A 292 6.91 -4.84 12.47
N ALA A 293 7.88 -4.12 13.05
CA ALA A 293 8.16 -4.20 14.47
C ALA A 293 6.94 -3.82 15.34
N THR A 294 6.15 -2.84 14.91
CA THR A 294 4.95 -2.43 15.64
C THR A 294 3.97 -3.57 15.79
N ALA A 295 3.65 -4.26 14.69
CA ALA A 295 2.67 -5.34 14.67
C ALA A 295 3.16 -6.65 15.31
N PHE A 296 4.43 -6.97 15.15
CA PHE A 296 4.98 -8.29 15.49
C PHE A 296 5.87 -8.31 16.74
N ILE A 297 6.19 -7.15 17.31
CA ILE A 297 7.02 -7.03 18.52
C ILE A 297 6.29 -6.18 19.57
N ILE A 298 5.93 -4.94 19.23
CA ILE A 298 5.38 -3.98 20.20
C ILE A 298 3.95 -4.36 20.61
N TYR A 299 3.06 -4.66 19.66
CA TYR A 299 1.70 -5.10 19.97
C TYR A 299 1.68 -6.40 20.79
N PRO A 300 2.46 -7.45 20.47
CA PRO A 300 2.55 -8.64 21.33
C PRO A 300 2.89 -8.34 22.78
N GLN A 301 3.88 -7.47 23.02
CA GLN A 301 4.25 -7.03 24.37
C GLN A 301 3.10 -6.29 25.07
N ALA A 302 2.37 -5.45 24.34
CA ALA A 302 1.21 -4.76 24.88
C ALA A 302 0.08 -5.74 25.20
N ILE A 303 -0.24 -6.67 24.30
CA ILE A 303 -1.34 -7.63 24.41
C ILE A 303 -1.26 -8.43 25.72
N VAL A 304 -0.07 -8.90 26.09
CA VAL A 304 0.11 -9.66 27.33
C VAL A 304 0.00 -8.84 28.61
N LYS A 305 -0.07 -7.50 28.48
CA LYS A 305 -0.25 -6.53 29.57
C LYS A 305 -1.65 -5.89 29.61
N ILE A 306 -2.53 -6.14 28.63
CA ILE A 306 -3.86 -5.50 28.55
C ILE A 306 -4.74 -5.86 29.75
N SER A 307 -4.61 -7.09 30.26
CA SER A 307 -5.38 -7.59 31.39
C SER A 307 -4.57 -8.66 32.14
N GLY A 308 -4.84 -8.82 33.44
CA GLY A 308 -4.38 -9.98 34.20
C GLY A 308 -5.10 -11.29 33.83
N ASN A 309 -6.22 -11.20 33.09
CA ASN A 309 -6.94 -12.37 32.60
C ASN A 309 -6.32 -12.90 31.30
N SER A 310 -5.74 -14.10 31.37
CA SER A 310 -5.06 -14.75 30.25
C SER A 310 -5.96 -15.06 29.05
N ILE A 311 -7.22 -15.42 29.29
CA ILE A 311 -8.19 -15.69 28.22
C ILE A 311 -8.52 -14.39 27.48
N PHE A 312 -8.60 -13.28 28.21
CA PHE A 312 -8.86 -11.98 27.61
C PHE A 312 -7.74 -11.55 26.67
N ASN A 313 -6.48 -11.67 27.08
CA ASN A 313 -5.32 -11.32 26.24
C ASN A 313 -5.26 -12.17 24.97
N MET A 314 -5.59 -13.46 25.09
CA MET A 314 -5.73 -14.36 23.94
C MET A 314 -6.81 -13.90 22.95
N ILE A 315 -8.01 -13.57 23.44
CA ILE A 315 -9.11 -13.08 22.59
C ILE A 315 -8.72 -11.77 21.91
N PHE A 316 -8.07 -10.86 22.64
CA PHE A 316 -7.60 -9.60 22.06
C PHE A 316 -6.57 -9.83 20.95
N ALA A 317 -5.64 -10.78 21.14
CA ALA A 317 -4.70 -11.19 20.08
C ALA A 317 -5.43 -11.68 18.83
N PHE A 318 -6.46 -12.54 19.00
CA PHE A 318 -7.27 -12.99 17.86
C PHE A 318 -7.95 -11.84 17.13
N ILE A 319 -8.58 -10.90 17.85
CA ILE A 319 -9.25 -9.74 17.25
C ILE A 319 -8.23 -8.86 16.50
N PHE A 320 -7.07 -8.60 17.11
CA PHE A 320 -6.02 -7.78 16.52
C PHE A 320 -5.47 -8.40 15.23
N TYR A 321 -5.04 -9.66 15.25
CA TYR A 321 -4.51 -10.30 14.05
C TYR A 321 -5.58 -10.61 13.00
N PHE A 322 -6.83 -10.84 13.40
CA PHE A 322 -7.95 -10.92 12.47
C PHE A 322 -8.20 -9.60 11.75
N CYS A 323 -8.14 -8.47 12.47
CA CYS A 323 -8.21 -7.14 11.88
C CYS A 323 -7.10 -6.95 10.82
N LEU A 324 -5.85 -7.30 11.16
CA LEU A 324 -4.75 -7.23 10.22
C LEU A 324 -4.94 -8.16 9.00
N ILE A 325 -5.51 -9.37 9.16
CA ILE A 325 -5.83 -10.25 8.02
C ILE A 325 -6.78 -9.55 7.05
N THR A 326 -7.84 -8.92 7.58
CA THR A 326 -8.84 -8.23 6.75
C THR A 326 -8.28 -7.00 6.05
N LEU A 327 -7.35 -6.27 6.67
CA LEU A 327 -6.63 -5.17 6.04
C LEU A 327 -5.63 -5.65 4.98
N ALA A 328 -4.95 -6.75 5.24
CA ALA A 328 -3.93 -7.28 4.33
C ALA A 328 -4.54 -7.80 3.02
N ILE A 329 -5.62 -8.58 3.11
CA ILE A 329 -6.18 -9.26 1.94
C ILE A 329 -6.67 -8.28 0.87
N ASP A 330 -7.26 -7.15 1.28
CA ASP A 330 -7.79 -6.14 0.37
C ASP A 330 -6.69 -5.46 -0.43
N SER A 331 -5.60 -5.05 0.21
CA SER A 331 -4.46 -4.47 -0.51
C SER A 331 -3.83 -5.49 -1.48
N LEU A 332 -3.61 -6.73 -1.04
CA LEU A 332 -2.93 -7.75 -1.86
C LEU A 332 -3.71 -8.02 -3.15
N PHE A 333 -5.01 -8.30 -3.06
CA PHE A 333 -5.77 -8.62 -4.27
C PHE A 333 -5.96 -7.39 -5.17
N SER A 334 -5.95 -6.17 -4.61
CA SER A 334 -6.05 -4.93 -5.38
C SER A 334 -4.82 -4.71 -6.25
N ILE A 335 -3.62 -4.99 -5.70
CA ILE A 335 -2.37 -4.96 -6.44
C ILE A 335 -2.42 -5.96 -7.61
N ILE A 336 -2.82 -7.21 -7.35
CA ILE A 336 -2.94 -8.24 -8.41
C ILE A 336 -3.98 -7.84 -9.46
N GLU A 337 -5.08 -7.19 -9.08
CA GLU A 337 -6.08 -6.69 -10.02
C GLU A 337 -5.49 -5.63 -10.96
N GLY A 338 -4.64 -4.73 -10.45
CA GLY A 338 -3.85 -3.77 -11.22
C GLY A 338 -2.95 -4.43 -12.27
N ILE A 339 -2.12 -5.37 -11.84
CA ILE A 339 -1.17 -6.10 -12.69
C ILE A 339 -1.91 -6.92 -13.75
N SER A 340 -2.90 -7.70 -13.31
CA SER A 340 -3.69 -8.57 -14.17
C SER A 340 -4.42 -7.77 -15.24
N THR A 341 -4.97 -6.59 -14.90
CA THR A 341 -5.67 -5.72 -15.86
C THR A 341 -4.72 -5.19 -16.92
N ALA A 342 -3.55 -4.70 -16.52
CA ALA A 342 -2.56 -4.19 -17.46
C ALA A 342 -2.10 -5.27 -18.46
N ILE A 343 -1.79 -6.47 -17.97
CA ILE A 343 -1.33 -7.58 -18.82
C ILE A 343 -2.46 -8.10 -19.71
N SER A 344 -3.67 -8.29 -19.16
CA SER A 344 -4.82 -8.80 -19.93
C SER A 344 -5.25 -7.82 -21.03
N ASP A 345 -5.28 -6.52 -20.72
CA ASP A 345 -5.64 -5.48 -21.67
C ASP A 345 -4.63 -5.39 -22.81
N LYS A 346 -3.33 -5.37 -22.47
CA LYS A 346 -2.26 -5.23 -23.46
C LYS A 346 -2.28 -6.39 -24.46
N PHE A 347 -2.31 -7.61 -23.94
CA PHE A 347 -2.11 -8.81 -24.76
C PHE A 347 -3.43 -9.50 -25.15
N LYS A 348 -4.58 -8.88 -24.87
CA LYS A 348 -5.92 -9.41 -25.15
C LYS A 348 -6.12 -10.82 -24.58
N LEU A 349 -5.59 -11.05 -23.38
CA LEU A 349 -5.62 -12.35 -22.71
C LEU A 349 -6.88 -12.53 -21.86
N SER A 350 -7.23 -13.78 -21.57
CA SER A 350 -8.29 -14.09 -20.61
C SER A 350 -7.89 -13.63 -19.21
N LYS A 351 -8.58 -12.63 -18.68
CA LYS A 351 -8.37 -12.06 -17.34
C LYS A 351 -8.22 -13.12 -16.25
N LYS A 352 -9.14 -14.08 -16.18
CA LYS A 352 -9.13 -15.17 -15.18
C LYS A 352 -7.87 -16.04 -15.28
N LYS A 353 -7.45 -16.42 -16.49
CA LYS A 353 -6.22 -17.21 -16.71
C LYS A 353 -4.98 -16.38 -16.36
N THR A 354 -4.94 -15.13 -16.77
CA THR A 354 -3.87 -14.19 -16.45
C THR A 354 -3.69 -14.02 -14.94
N THR A 355 -4.78 -13.78 -14.20
CA THR A 355 -4.74 -13.68 -12.73
C THR A 355 -4.20 -14.95 -12.08
N LEU A 356 -4.66 -16.14 -12.50
CA LEU A 356 -4.16 -17.41 -11.94
C LEU A 356 -2.65 -17.58 -12.17
N ILE A 357 -2.18 -17.28 -13.38
CA ILE A 357 -0.76 -17.39 -13.74
C ILE A 357 0.08 -16.40 -12.92
N ILE A 358 -0.38 -15.17 -12.74
CA ILE A 358 0.29 -14.16 -11.92
C ILE A 358 0.40 -14.63 -10.47
N CYS A 359 -0.72 -15.04 -9.84
CA CYS A 359 -0.72 -15.55 -8.48
C CYS A 359 0.24 -16.75 -8.31
N PHE A 360 0.32 -17.63 -9.30
CA PHE A 360 1.23 -18.78 -9.26
C PHE A 360 2.71 -18.34 -9.36
N ILE A 361 3.06 -17.51 -10.34
CA ILE A 361 4.43 -17.05 -10.54
C ILE A 361 4.91 -16.24 -9.34
N GLU A 362 4.13 -15.25 -8.90
CA GLU A 362 4.48 -14.43 -7.74
C GLU A 362 4.50 -15.25 -6.44
N GLY A 363 3.61 -16.24 -6.32
CA GLY A 363 3.63 -17.20 -5.22
C GLY A 363 4.91 -18.02 -5.13
N VAL A 364 5.44 -18.47 -6.27
CA VAL A 364 6.73 -19.17 -6.33
C VAL A 364 7.88 -18.23 -5.95
N ILE A 365 7.90 -16.99 -6.48
CA ILE A 365 8.96 -16.01 -6.16
C ILE A 365 8.92 -15.64 -4.68
N SER A 366 7.74 -15.54 -4.08
CA SER A 366 7.54 -15.20 -2.67
C SER A 366 8.18 -16.21 -1.69
N LEU A 367 8.51 -17.43 -2.15
CA LEU A 367 9.17 -18.44 -1.33
C LEU A 367 10.52 -17.98 -0.77
N ILE A 368 11.19 -16.99 -1.38
CA ILE A 368 12.43 -16.41 -0.81
C ILE A 368 12.22 -15.86 0.61
N TYR A 369 11.03 -15.35 0.91
CA TYR A 369 10.69 -14.72 2.19
C TYR A 369 10.32 -15.71 3.30
N VAL A 370 10.25 -17.01 3.01
CA VAL A 370 10.02 -18.05 4.02
C VAL A 370 11.31 -18.54 4.68
N THR A 371 12.46 -18.03 4.21
CA THR A 371 13.79 -18.38 4.69
C THR A 371 14.20 -17.51 5.89
N GLY A 372 15.26 -17.89 6.61
CA GLY A 372 15.82 -17.09 7.70
C GLY A 372 16.35 -15.73 7.24
N ALA A 373 16.72 -15.61 5.96
CA ALA A 373 17.10 -14.35 5.33
C ALA A 373 15.89 -13.48 4.93
N GLY A 374 14.68 -14.05 4.95
CA GLY A 374 13.47 -13.48 4.36
C GLY A 374 13.12 -12.09 4.91
N LEU A 375 13.22 -11.88 6.22
CA LEU A 375 12.94 -10.57 6.82
C LEU A 375 13.88 -9.47 6.31
N ALA A 376 15.19 -9.73 6.27
CA ALA A 376 16.17 -8.75 5.83
C ALA A 376 16.07 -8.45 4.33
N ILE A 377 15.81 -9.48 3.51
CA ILE A 377 15.57 -9.28 2.07
C ILE A 377 14.31 -8.44 1.87
N LEU A 378 13.26 -8.73 2.63
CA LEU A 378 12.01 -7.98 2.55
C LEU A 378 12.23 -6.51 2.89
N ASP A 379 12.93 -6.23 3.99
CA ASP A 379 13.19 -4.86 4.43
C ASP A 379 13.99 -4.07 3.37
N ILE A 380 15.01 -4.68 2.76
CA ILE A 380 15.76 -4.06 1.65
C ILE A 380 14.84 -3.79 0.45
N VAL A 381 14.09 -4.79 -0.02
CA VAL A 381 13.22 -4.64 -1.20
C VAL A 381 12.15 -3.59 -0.95
N ASP A 382 11.50 -3.62 0.22
CA ASP A 382 10.48 -2.66 0.64
C ASP A 382 11.04 -1.23 0.67
N TYR A 383 12.20 -1.03 1.31
CA TYR A 383 12.85 0.28 1.36
C TYR A 383 13.15 0.83 -0.03
N PHE A 384 13.76 0.02 -0.91
CA PHE A 384 14.17 0.49 -2.24
C PHE A 384 12.98 0.77 -3.17
N ILE A 385 11.92 -0.05 -3.13
CA ILE A 385 10.73 0.20 -3.95
C ILE A 385 10.00 1.46 -3.47
N ASN A 386 9.73 1.58 -2.17
CA ASN A 386 8.96 2.70 -1.63
C ASN A 386 9.72 4.03 -1.69
N SER A 387 11.04 4.01 -1.45
CA SER A 387 11.85 5.23 -1.36
C SER A 387 12.33 5.75 -2.71
N TYR A 388 12.27 4.93 -3.77
CA TYR A 388 12.78 5.32 -5.09
C TYR A 388 11.78 5.07 -6.20
N THR A 389 11.44 3.81 -6.54
CA THR A 389 10.70 3.53 -7.77
C THR A 389 9.25 3.98 -7.72
N LEU A 390 8.59 3.90 -6.57
CA LEU A 390 7.21 4.41 -6.40
C LEU A 390 7.16 5.93 -6.60
N ILE A 391 8.08 6.66 -5.97
CA ILE A 391 8.19 8.12 -6.08
C ILE A 391 8.54 8.53 -7.51
N ILE A 392 9.49 7.84 -8.16
CA ILE A 392 9.83 8.08 -9.57
C ILE A 392 8.60 7.88 -10.45
N THR A 393 7.83 6.81 -10.25
CA THR A 393 6.59 6.58 -11.01
C THR A 393 5.61 7.73 -10.84
N GLY A 394 5.36 8.18 -9.61
CA GLY A 394 4.48 9.33 -9.36
C GLY A 394 4.96 10.62 -10.04
N ILE A 395 6.27 10.89 -10.01
CA ILE A 395 6.87 12.03 -10.74
C ILE A 395 6.60 11.90 -12.25
N LEU A 396 6.88 10.73 -12.83
CA LEU A 396 6.72 10.47 -14.25
C LEU A 396 5.26 10.58 -14.70
N GLU A 397 4.32 10.02 -13.94
CA GLU A 397 2.88 10.10 -14.20
C GLU A 397 2.39 11.56 -14.19
N MET A 398 2.78 12.33 -13.18
CA MET A 398 2.43 13.75 -13.07
C MET A 398 3.06 14.58 -14.19
N ILE A 399 4.31 14.32 -14.58
CA ILE A 399 4.95 15.00 -15.71
C ILE A 399 4.23 14.65 -17.02
N ALA A 400 3.85 13.38 -17.22
CA ALA A 400 3.11 12.96 -18.40
C ALA A 400 1.73 13.63 -18.51
N ALA A 401 0.94 13.63 -17.44
CA ALA A 401 -0.38 14.24 -17.40
C ALA A 401 -0.36 15.78 -17.34
N GLY A 402 0.68 16.34 -16.73
CA GLY A 402 0.89 17.77 -16.55
C GLY A 402 1.47 18.46 -17.79
N TRP A 403 2.54 17.91 -18.36
CA TRP A 403 3.37 18.60 -19.35
C TRP A 403 3.32 17.97 -20.74
N PHE A 404 3.14 16.66 -20.85
CA PHE A 404 3.00 15.97 -22.14
C PHE A 404 1.54 15.79 -22.59
N PHE A 405 0.58 16.26 -21.80
CA PHE A 405 -0.84 16.20 -22.09
C PHE A 405 -1.58 17.47 -21.65
N LYS A 406 -2.78 17.70 -22.18
CA LYS A 406 -3.65 18.82 -21.77
C LYS A 406 -4.38 18.46 -20.48
N THR A 407 -3.80 18.80 -19.32
CA THR A 407 -4.39 18.56 -17.98
C THR A 407 -5.83 19.07 -17.83
N THR A 408 -6.23 20.08 -18.60
CA THR A 408 -7.62 20.57 -18.63
C THR A 408 -8.61 19.51 -19.11
N LYS A 409 -8.23 18.62 -20.04
CA LYS A 409 -9.08 17.49 -20.48
C LYS A 409 -9.30 16.49 -19.35
N ILE A 410 -8.27 16.24 -18.53
CA ILE A 410 -8.41 15.38 -17.33
C ILE A 410 -9.38 16.03 -16.34
N LEU A 411 -9.26 17.35 -16.14
CA LEU A 411 -10.16 18.09 -15.24
C LEU A 411 -11.61 18.16 -15.76
N GLU A 412 -11.82 18.24 -17.06
CA GLU A 412 -13.14 18.15 -17.69
C GLU A 412 -13.78 16.79 -17.45
N GLU A 413 -13.00 15.72 -17.64
CA GLU A 413 -13.46 14.36 -17.33
C GLU A 413 -13.76 14.20 -15.84
N LEU A 414 -12.87 14.64 -14.95
CA LEU A 414 -13.07 14.62 -13.50
C LEU A 414 -14.39 15.29 -13.09
N ASN A 415 -14.71 16.44 -13.70
CA ASN A 415 -15.92 17.23 -13.43
C ASN A 415 -17.14 16.87 -14.29
N ARG A 416 -17.08 15.82 -15.10
CA ARG A 416 -18.12 15.48 -16.08
C ARG A 416 -19.51 15.33 -15.47
N ASN A 417 -19.61 14.62 -14.34
CA ASN A 417 -20.88 14.29 -13.68
C ASN A 417 -21.02 14.92 -12.29
N THR A 418 -20.40 16.09 -12.09
CA THR A 418 -20.52 16.83 -10.84
C THR A 418 -21.69 17.80 -10.91
N ASN A 419 -22.70 17.60 -10.05
CA ASN A 419 -23.88 18.47 -10.00
C ASN A 419 -23.70 19.69 -9.08
N LYS A 420 -23.13 19.49 -7.88
CA LYS A 420 -23.02 20.55 -6.85
C LYS A 420 -21.58 21.04 -6.60
N PHE A 421 -20.59 20.17 -6.77
CA PHE A 421 -19.21 20.45 -6.40
C PHE A 421 -18.26 20.08 -7.52
N LYS A 422 -17.73 21.11 -8.20
CA LYS A 422 -16.71 20.98 -9.24
C LYS A 422 -15.33 21.17 -8.62
N MET A 423 -14.38 20.32 -9.01
CA MET A 423 -12.98 20.49 -8.65
C MET A 423 -12.42 21.78 -9.24
N PRO A 424 -11.86 22.68 -8.40
CA PRO A 424 -11.38 23.97 -8.86
C PRO A 424 -10.13 23.83 -9.75
N LYS A 425 -10.14 24.54 -10.89
CA LYS A 425 -8.99 24.57 -11.81
C LYS A 425 -7.71 25.09 -11.13
N TRP A 426 -7.85 26.09 -10.25
CA TRP A 426 -6.73 26.75 -9.57
C TRP A 426 -6.00 25.84 -8.58
N TRP A 427 -6.64 24.76 -8.12
CA TRP A 427 -6.04 23.79 -7.22
C TRP A 427 -5.55 22.57 -8.01
N PHE A 428 -6.43 21.94 -8.80
CA PHE A 428 -6.10 20.67 -9.46
C PHE A 428 -4.96 20.82 -10.49
N ILE A 429 -5.00 21.86 -11.34
CA ILE A 429 -4.01 22.00 -12.41
C ILE A 429 -2.62 22.27 -11.86
N PRO A 430 -2.40 23.24 -10.94
CA PRO A 430 -1.09 23.45 -10.34
C PRO A 430 -0.61 22.26 -9.50
N SER A 431 -1.50 21.54 -8.82
CA SER A 431 -1.14 20.31 -8.10
C SER A 431 -0.49 19.29 -9.02
N ILE A 432 -1.14 18.94 -10.15
CA ILE A 432 -0.59 17.96 -11.10
C ILE A 432 0.65 18.50 -11.81
N LYS A 433 0.64 19.76 -12.28
CA LYS A 433 1.71 20.30 -13.11
C LYS A 433 2.99 20.64 -12.34
N VAL A 434 2.86 21.18 -11.14
CA VAL A 434 3.98 21.84 -10.45
C VAL A 434 4.15 21.31 -9.04
N ILE A 435 3.13 21.41 -8.20
CA ILE A 435 3.29 21.19 -6.76
C ILE A 435 3.69 19.74 -6.47
N SER A 436 2.92 18.77 -6.96
CA SER A 436 3.20 17.35 -6.71
C SER A 436 4.53 16.89 -7.30
N PRO A 437 4.89 17.19 -8.57
CA PRO A 437 6.22 16.89 -9.09
C PRO A 437 7.36 17.47 -8.26
N VAL A 438 7.27 18.75 -7.86
CA VAL A 438 8.34 19.41 -7.09
C VAL A 438 8.48 18.76 -5.71
N VAL A 439 7.37 18.52 -5.02
CA VAL A 439 7.37 17.86 -3.71
C VAL A 439 7.97 16.46 -3.80
N LEU A 440 7.61 15.68 -4.82
CA LEU A 440 8.15 14.32 -5.00
C LEU A 440 9.61 14.30 -5.44
N ILE A 441 10.04 15.24 -6.27
CA ILE A 441 11.46 15.38 -6.64
C ILE A 441 12.27 15.74 -5.39
N GLY A 442 11.77 16.65 -4.56
CA GLY A 442 12.39 16.98 -3.26
C GLY A 442 12.50 15.75 -2.36
N LEU A 443 11.42 14.96 -2.25
CA LEU A 443 11.38 13.72 -1.49
C LEU A 443 12.41 12.70 -1.98
N PHE A 444 12.48 12.51 -3.30
CA PHE A 444 13.44 11.61 -3.95
C PHE A 444 14.88 12.02 -3.69
N ILE A 445 15.20 13.32 -3.87
CA ILE A 445 16.53 13.86 -3.61
C ILE A 445 16.91 13.69 -2.14
N TRP A 446 15.96 13.92 -1.22
CA TRP A 446 16.20 13.73 0.22
C TRP A 446 16.50 12.27 0.57
N ASN A 447 15.74 11.33 0.04
CA ASN A 447 15.99 9.88 0.25
C ASN A 447 17.38 9.49 -0.27
N LEU A 448 17.74 9.97 -1.46
CA LEU A 448 19.07 9.73 -2.03
C LEU A 448 20.18 10.35 -1.19
N TYR A 449 19.99 11.58 -0.71
CA TYR A 449 20.93 12.26 0.19
C TYR A 449 21.14 11.45 1.48
N ASN A 450 20.05 10.99 2.11
CA ASN A 450 20.11 10.19 3.33
C ASN A 450 20.85 8.87 3.11
N LEU A 451 20.60 8.19 1.99
CA LEU A 451 21.31 6.95 1.65
C LEU A 451 22.81 7.21 1.46
N ILE A 452 23.19 8.25 0.72
CA ILE A 452 24.60 8.60 0.48
C ILE A 452 25.29 9.00 1.79
N LYS A 453 24.62 9.82 2.61
CA LYS A 453 25.12 10.22 3.94
C LYS A 453 25.29 9.01 4.87
N GLY A 454 24.43 8.01 4.74
CA GLY A 454 24.53 6.71 5.43
C GLY A 454 25.59 5.76 4.86
N GLY A 455 26.48 6.22 3.97
CA GLY A 455 27.53 5.39 3.37
C GLY A 455 27.08 4.55 2.18
N GLY A 456 25.90 4.82 1.63
CA GLY A 456 25.38 4.14 0.44
C GLY A 456 24.79 2.75 0.69
N ILE A 457 24.63 2.35 1.96
CA ILE A 457 24.15 1.02 2.36
C ILE A 457 22.96 1.20 3.31
N TYR A 458 21.77 0.86 2.85
CA TYR A 458 20.60 0.78 3.72
C TYR A 458 20.76 -0.37 4.72
N GLY A 459 20.38 -0.14 5.98
CA GLY A 459 20.48 -1.11 7.07
C GLY A 459 21.91 -1.50 7.45
N ALA A 460 22.91 -0.64 7.18
CA ALA A 460 24.30 -0.93 7.54
C ALA A 460 24.49 -1.20 9.05
N ALA A 461 23.76 -0.45 9.89
CA ALA A 461 23.74 -0.65 11.33
C ALA A 461 23.12 -2.00 11.74
N ASP A 462 22.19 -2.51 10.93
CA ASP A 462 21.50 -3.80 11.11
C ASP A 462 22.29 -4.96 10.49
N GLY A 463 23.51 -4.71 9.99
CA GLY A 463 24.40 -5.71 9.41
C GLY A 463 24.14 -6.02 7.93
N TYR A 464 23.41 -5.17 7.22
CA TYR A 464 23.16 -5.40 5.79
C TYR A 464 24.40 -5.12 4.96
N SER A 465 24.71 -6.06 4.06
CA SER A 465 25.89 -5.93 3.20
C SER A 465 25.61 -5.07 1.96
N LEU A 466 26.66 -4.48 1.39
CA LEU A 466 26.59 -3.81 0.09
C LEU A 466 26.10 -4.77 -1.01
N LYS A 467 26.55 -6.03 -0.98
CA LYS A 467 26.12 -7.06 -1.95
C LYS A 467 24.60 -7.27 -1.90
N ALA A 468 24.03 -7.34 -0.70
CA ALA A 468 22.58 -7.47 -0.52
C ALA A 468 21.83 -6.24 -1.05
N ASN A 469 22.32 -5.03 -0.76
CA ASN A 469 21.74 -3.78 -1.28
C ASN A 469 21.80 -3.71 -2.82
N ILE A 470 22.86 -4.22 -3.44
CA ILE A 470 22.96 -4.30 -4.91
C ILE A 470 21.93 -5.29 -5.47
N ILE A 471 21.89 -6.51 -4.95
CA ILE A 471 21.06 -7.61 -5.49
C ILE A 471 19.56 -7.36 -5.24
N PHE A 472 19.20 -7.02 -4.01
CA PHE A 472 17.80 -6.91 -3.59
C PHE A 472 17.28 -5.47 -3.62
N GLY A 473 18.16 -4.47 -3.69
CA GLY A 473 17.79 -3.06 -3.87
C GLY A 473 17.96 -2.60 -5.32
N TRP A 474 19.19 -2.27 -5.71
CA TRP A 474 19.47 -1.61 -7.00
C TRP A 474 19.08 -2.43 -8.23
N CYS A 475 19.31 -3.75 -8.24
CA CYS A 475 18.86 -4.60 -9.36
C CYS A 475 17.33 -4.60 -9.50
N VAL A 476 16.60 -4.57 -8.38
CA VAL A 476 15.13 -4.47 -8.39
C VAL A 476 14.69 -3.12 -8.94
N VAL A 477 15.34 -2.02 -8.51
CA VAL A 477 15.09 -0.68 -9.04
C VAL A 477 15.30 -0.65 -10.57
N ILE A 478 16.43 -1.17 -11.06
CA ILE A 478 16.74 -1.21 -12.49
C ILE A 478 15.70 -2.05 -13.25
N LEU A 479 15.34 -3.23 -12.72
CA LEU A 479 14.34 -4.11 -13.34
C LEU A 479 12.99 -3.39 -13.50
N ILE A 480 12.55 -2.68 -12.46
CA ILE A 480 11.30 -1.92 -12.46
C ILE A 480 11.36 -0.77 -13.48
N LEU A 481 12.42 0.04 -13.47
CA LEU A 481 12.56 1.17 -14.38
C LEU A 481 12.73 0.75 -15.85
N CYS A 482 13.33 -0.42 -16.09
CA CYS A 482 13.51 -0.97 -17.43
C CYS A 482 12.29 -1.74 -17.96
N SER A 483 11.23 -1.92 -17.17
CA SER A 483 10.08 -2.75 -17.53
C SER A 483 9.41 -2.32 -18.85
N GLY A 484 9.30 -1.00 -19.08
CA GLY A 484 8.76 -0.45 -20.33
C GLY A 484 9.56 -0.86 -21.57
N PHE A 485 10.89 -0.95 -21.47
CA PHE A 485 11.74 -1.42 -22.59
C PHE A 485 11.61 -2.92 -22.81
N ILE A 486 11.53 -3.71 -21.73
CA ILE A 486 11.32 -5.16 -21.79
C ILE A 486 10.01 -5.47 -22.50
N VAL A 487 8.91 -4.82 -22.10
CA VAL A 487 7.60 -5.05 -22.73
C VAL A 487 7.60 -4.58 -24.18
N LYS A 488 8.25 -3.46 -24.52
CA LYS A 488 8.39 -3.02 -25.91
C LYS A 488 9.11 -4.05 -26.78
N ALA A 489 10.16 -4.71 -26.25
CA ALA A 489 10.83 -5.80 -26.97
C ALA A 489 9.91 -7.01 -27.18
N ILE A 490 9.12 -7.39 -26.15
CA ILE A 490 8.11 -8.46 -26.24
C ILE A 490 7.06 -8.13 -27.30
N VAL A 491 6.55 -6.90 -27.31
CA VAL A 491 5.56 -6.45 -28.31
C VAL A 491 6.16 -6.52 -29.71
N LYS A 492 7.39 -6.05 -29.92
CA LYS A 492 8.07 -6.15 -31.22
C LYS A 492 8.18 -7.59 -31.72
N ALA A 493 8.56 -8.52 -30.83
CA ALA A 493 8.64 -9.95 -31.16
C ALA A 493 7.26 -10.55 -31.47
N LYS A 494 6.21 -10.16 -30.75
CA LYS A 494 4.84 -10.60 -31.03
C LYS A 494 4.26 -9.99 -32.30
N SER A 495 4.60 -8.75 -32.64
CA SER A 495 4.15 -8.09 -33.87
C SER A 495 4.72 -8.77 -35.11
N ALA A 496 5.92 -9.35 -35.03
CA ALA A 496 6.44 -10.23 -36.08
C ALA A 496 5.56 -11.49 -36.31
N ASN A 497 4.76 -11.87 -35.31
CA ASN A 497 3.81 -12.98 -35.35
C ASN A 497 2.34 -12.51 -35.46
N GLY A 498 2.09 -11.31 -35.97
CA GLY A 498 0.73 -10.81 -36.27
C GLY A 498 -0.01 -10.13 -35.12
N PHE A 499 0.65 -9.84 -33.98
CA PHE A 499 0.03 -9.03 -32.92
C PHE A 499 -0.09 -7.56 -33.32
N VAL A 500 -1.33 -7.05 -33.33
CA VAL A 500 -1.66 -5.65 -33.58
C VAL A 500 -1.93 -4.93 -32.27
N GLU A 501 -1.12 -3.91 -32.02
CA GLU A 501 -1.20 -3.03 -30.85
C GLU A 501 -2.37 -2.04 -30.97
N ASP A 502 -2.98 -1.67 -29.84
CA ASP A 502 -3.99 -0.61 -29.82
C ASP A 502 -3.30 0.76 -29.95
N ASP A 503 -3.57 1.43 -31.07
CA ASP A 503 -2.92 2.69 -31.45
C ASP A 503 -3.75 3.94 -31.17
N ARG A 504 -4.94 3.77 -30.58
CA ARG A 504 -5.84 4.85 -30.22
C ARG A 504 -5.21 5.77 -29.18
N THR A 505 -5.43 7.06 -29.36
CA THR A 505 -5.08 8.14 -28.43
C THR A 505 -6.32 8.62 -27.68
N TRP A 506 -6.13 9.50 -26.69
CA TRP A 506 -7.25 10.11 -25.94
C TRP A 506 -8.36 10.65 -26.84
N ASP A 507 -8.00 11.31 -27.95
CA ASP A 507 -8.99 11.93 -28.83
C ASP A 507 -9.75 10.90 -29.69
N ASP A 508 -9.17 9.71 -29.91
CA ASP A 508 -9.81 8.59 -30.62
C ASP A 508 -10.75 7.78 -29.71
N MET A 509 -10.72 8.02 -28.39
CA MET A 509 -11.43 7.22 -27.37
C MET A 509 -12.72 7.87 -26.84
N LYS A 510 -13.23 8.94 -27.45
CA LYS A 510 -14.43 9.67 -26.98
C LYS A 510 -15.66 8.79 -26.71
N ASP A 511 -15.79 7.67 -27.42
CA ASP A 511 -16.95 6.77 -27.35
C ASP A 511 -16.67 5.43 -26.64
N ALA A 512 -15.47 5.21 -26.10
CA ALA A 512 -15.00 3.92 -25.53
C ALA A 512 -15.73 3.44 -24.26
#